data_AF-A0A2V7Y938-F1
#
_entry.id   AF-A0A2V7Y938-F1
#
_cell.length_a   1.000
_cell.length_b   1.000
_cell.length_c   1.000
_cell.angle_alpha   90.00
_cell.angle_beta   90.00
_cell.angle_gamma   90.00
#
_symmetry.space_group_name_H-M   'P 1'
#
loop_
_entity.id
_entity.type
_entity.pdbx_description
1 polymer ?
#
loop_
_entity_poly.entity_id
_entity_poly.type
_entity_poly.pdbx_seq_one_letter_code
_entity_poly.pdbx_strand_id
1 'polypeptide(L)'
;MKLSPLSLRTIAILLVLLAGGIPAWSDEPAPEPARFLIERITVEGPKEAAANIVRAETLLRAGELYTEDQLRQAVYRVRRIPFVLDATFSLRKGSRRGAYELLIEVTPARWFFYDAWVRTFAFEQPVVLGDESFLGDRSSVALVGLAGARHFVGRSGVVFAAVDSREGGQIGFTQYDLFHRGVLASAGISRDACCVTEVLPLGLDPSFSSWSFNETARFSLGLAIPLGGPQSIQFAASQRQGDHGSSQEVLVPPGAREGLRTMTGEDLSYRRAEAKWVWDTSDAPLIPT
;
A
#
# COMPACT_ATOMS: atom_id res chain seq x y z
N MET A 1 -18.83 -42.56 -6.25
CA MET A 1 -18.49 -42.76 -4.82
C MET A 1 -19.75 -42.59 -3.99
N LYS A 2 -20.23 -43.65 -3.33
CA LYS A 2 -21.40 -43.60 -2.45
C LYS A 2 -20.92 -43.31 -1.02
N LEU A 3 -21.31 -42.15 -0.49
CA LEU A 3 -21.07 -41.81 0.92
C LEU A 3 -21.97 -42.71 1.79
N SER A 4 -21.36 -43.45 2.71
CA SER A 4 -22.05 -44.29 3.68
C SER A 4 -22.87 -43.43 4.65
N PRO A 5 -24.12 -43.81 5.00
CA PRO A 5 -24.91 -43.08 5.97
C PRO A 5 -24.26 -43.20 7.36
N LEU A 6 -23.67 -42.12 7.84
CA LEU A 6 -23.22 -42.02 9.22
C LEU A 6 -24.43 -42.24 10.14
N SER A 7 -24.34 -43.27 10.96
CA SER A 7 -25.36 -43.63 11.95
C SER A 7 -25.68 -42.44 12.87
N LEU A 8 -26.97 -42.19 13.11
CA LEU A 8 -27.48 -41.13 13.98
C LEU A 8 -26.82 -41.14 15.39
N ARG A 9 -26.38 -42.33 15.84
CA ARG A 9 -25.65 -42.50 17.11
C ARG A 9 -24.25 -41.89 17.09
N THR A 10 -23.55 -41.95 15.96
CA THR A 10 -22.21 -41.38 15.82
C THR A 10 -22.26 -39.85 15.83
N ILE A 11 -23.31 -39.26 15.26
CA ILE A 11 -23.56 -37.81 15.29
C ILE A 11 -23.85 -37.34 16.72
N ALA A 12 -24.67 -38.08 17.48
CA ALA A 12 -24.99 -37.74 18.86
C ALA A 12 -23.76 -37.78 19.80
N ILE A 13 -22.88 -38.77 19.64
CA ILE A 13 -21.65 -38.88 20.44
C ILE A 13 -20.67 -37.75 20.10
N LEU A 14 -20.57 -37.36 18.82
CA LEU A 14 -19.72 -36.24 18.41
C LEU A 14 -20.22 -34.91 18.98
N LEU A 15 -21.54 -34.69 19.02
CA LEU A 15 -22.16 -33.50 19.60
C LEU A 15 -21.96 -33.39 21.11
N VAL A 16 -21.99 -34.51 21.85
CA VAL A 16 -21.74 -34.52 23.30
C VAL A 16 -20.26 -34.28 23.61
N LEU A 17 -19.34 -34.81 22.78
CA LEU A 17 -17.90 -34.51 22.91
C LEU A 17 -17.56 -33.06 22.54
N LEU A 18 -18.29 -32.44 21.62
CA LEU A 18 -18.17 -31.01 21.30
C LEU A 18 -18.79 -30.10 22.39
N ALA A 19 -19.84 -30.55 23.09
CA ALA A 19 -20.47 -29.78 24.16
C ALA A 19 -19.69 -29.81 25.49
N GLY A 20 -18.87 -30.84 25.74
CA GLY A 20 -18.05 -30.96 26.95
C GLY A 20 -16.78 -30.08 26.97
N GLY A 21 -16.48 -29.37 25.87
CA GLY A 21 -15.32 -28.50 25.73
C GLY A 21 -15.59 -27.01 25.91
N ILE A 22 -16.75 -26.61 26.45
CA ILE A 22 -17.00 -25.20 26.78
C ILE A 22 -16.10 -24.86 27.97
N PRO A 23 -15.04 -24.05 27.80
CA PRO A 23 -14.24 -23.61 28.93
C PRO A 23 -15.19 -22.96 29.94
N ALA A 24 -15.20 -23.45 31.18
CA ALA A 24 -15.88 -22.78 32.27
C ALA A 24 -15.25 -21.39 32.39
N TRP A 25 -15.90 -20.39 31.79
CA TRP A 25 -15.52 -18.99 31.92
C TRP A 25 -15.70 -18.64 33.40
N SER A 26 -14.58 -18.60 34.10
CA SER A 26 -14.51 -18.07 35.46
C SER A 26 -14.95 -16.61 35.42
N ASP A 27 -16.05 -16.29 36.10
CA ASP A 27 -16.53 -14.93 36.39
C ASP A 27 -15.59 -14.17 37.36
N GLU A 28 -14.30 -14.50 37.37
CA GLU A 28 -13.33 -13.65 38.06
C GLU A 28 -13.29 -12.30 37.34
N PRO A 29 -13.61 -11.19 38.05
CA PRO A 29 -13.56 -9.88 37.43
C PRO A 29 -12.14 -9.66 36.93
N ALA A 30 -12.00 -9.45 35.62
CA ALA A 30 -10.71 -9.16 35.01
C ALA A 30 -10.05 -8.02 35.82
N PRO A 31 -8.79 -8.20 36.28
CA PRO A 31 -8.13 -7.20 37.11
C PRO A 31 -8.16 -5.85 36.38
N GLU A 32 -8.63 -4.80 37.07
CA GLU A 32 -8.71 -3.48 36.47
C GLU A 32 -7.32 -3.09 35.92
N PRO A 33 -7.24 -2.66 34.64
CA PRO A 33 -5.96 -2.34 34.03
C PRO A 33 -5.29 -1.20 34.79
N ALA A 34 -3.98 -1.34 35.04
CA ALA A 34 -3.19 -0.32 35.72
C ALA A 34 -3.35 1.04 35.02
N ARG A 35 -3.60 2.08 35.82
CA ARG A 35 -3.76 3.46 35.34
C ARG A 35 -2.57 4.32 35.75
N PHE A 36 -2.06 5.08 34.80
CA PHE A 36 -0.90 5.94 34.97
C PHE A 36 -1.33 7.39 34.89
N LEU A 37 -1.05 8.17 35.93
CA LEU A 37 -1.27 9.62 35.92
C LEU A 37 -0.12 10.29 35.17
N ILE A 38 -0.41 10.87 34.01
CA ILE A 38 0.62 11.49 33.17
C ILE A 38 0.71 12.98 33.47
N GLU A 39 1.78 13.43 34.12
CA GLU A 39 1.98 14.84 34.48
C GLU A 39 2.60 15.66 33.36
N ARG A 40 3.47 15.04 32.56
CA ARG A 40 4.19 15.70 31.48
C ARG A 40 4.34 14.76 30.29
N ILE A 41 4.24 15.31 29.08
CA ILE A 41 4.48 14.60 27.83
C ILE A 41 5.69 15.25 27.15
N THR A 42 6.80 14.52 27.13
CA THR A 42 8.07 14.95 26.56
C THR A 42 8.31 14.17 25.26
N VAL A 43 8.68 14.87 24.21
CA VAL A 43 9.00 14.27 22.91
C VAL A 43 10.47 14.52 22.62
N GLU A 44 11.26 13.45 22.48
CA GLU A 44 12.69 13.50 22.19
C GLU A 44 12.96 13.02 20.74
N GLY A 45 13.96 13.61 20.09
CA GLY A 45 14.39 13.24 18.73
C GLY A 45 14.11 14.28 17.63
N PRO A 46 12.86 14.71 17.39
CA PRO A 46 12.52 15.61 16.30
C PRO A 46 12.74 17.09 16.67
N LYS A 47 12.85 17.95 15.67
CA LYS A 47 12.84 19.42 15.86
C LYS A 47 11.52 19.85 16.51
N GLU A 48 11.51 21.00 17.21
CA GLU A 48 10.36 21.47 17.99
C GLU A 48 9.03 21.50 17.20
N ALA A 49 9.06 21.93 15.94
CA ALA A 49 7.87 21.91 15.08
C ALA A 49 7.28 20.50 14.90
N ALA A 50 8.15 19.50 14.69
CA ALA A 50 7.77 18.10 14.57
C ALA A 50 7.38 17.48 15.93
N ALA A 51 8.03 17.89 17.01
CA ALA A 51 7.66 17.50 18.37
C ALA A 51 6.22 17.96 18.73
N ASN A 52 5.82 19.14 18.28
CA ASN A 52 4.45 19.65 18.51
C ASN A 52 3.39 18.84 17.75
N ILE A 53 3.70 18.39 16.53
CA ILE A 53 2.83 17.50 15.75
C ILE A 53 2.71 16.15 16.45
N VAL A 54 3.84 15.57 16.85
CA VAL A 54 3.86 14.32 17.62
C VAL A 54 3.00 14.44 18.88
N ARG A 55 3.16 15.52 19.66
CA ARG A 55 2.36 15.74 20.88
C ARG A 55 0.87 15.84 20.57
N ALA A 56 0.49 16.58 19.52
CA ALA A 56 -0.91 16.69 19.10
C ALA A 56 -1.50 15.32 18.70
N GLU A 57 -0.71 14.49 18.01
CA GLU A 57 -1.14 13.18 17.51
C GLU A 57 -1.37 12.13 18.60
N THR A 58 -0.73 12.30 19.76
CA THR A 58 -0.97 11.41 20.90
C THR A 58 -2.41 11.46 21.38
N LEU A 59 -3.12 12.59 21.20
CA LEU A 59 -4.41 12.91 21.83
C LEU A 59 -4.40 12.83 23.36
N LEU A 60 -3.22 12.70 23.97
CA LEU A 60 -3.05 12.65 25.41
C LEU A 60 -2.92 14.06 25.96
N ARG A 61 -3.39 14.25 27.19
CA ARG A 61 -3.35 15.51 27.93
C ARG A 61 -2.60 15.29 29.24
N ALA A 62 -1.77 16.25 29.60
CA ALA A 62 -1.14 16.28 30.91
C ALA A 62 -2.20 16.45 32.01
N GLY A 63 -2.05 15.73 33.12
CA GLY A 63 -2.95 15.70 34.25
C GLY A 63 -4.02 14.59 34.21
N GLU A 64 -4.09 13.79 33.15
CA GLU A 64 -5.08 12.73 32.99
C GLU A 64 -4.52 11.32 33.30
N LEU A 65 -5.43 10.39 33.57
CA LEU A 65 -5.14 8.97 33.85
C LEU A 65 -5.34 8.15 32.58
N TYR A 66 -4.32 7.38 32.21
CA TYR A 66 -4.37 6.51 31.04
C TYR A 66 -4.02 5.06 31.38
N THR A 67 -4.61 4.11 30.66
CA THR A 67 -4.18 2.70 30.69
C THR A 67 -2.97 2.50 29.79
N GLU A 68 -2.23 1.40 29.98
CA GLU A 68 -1.11 1.05 29.10
C GLU A 68 -1.55 0.94 27.63
N ASP A 69 -2.73 0.37 27.36
CA ASP A 69 -3.26 0.24 26.01
C ASP A 69 -3.54 1.60 25.36
N GLN A 70 -4.01 2.58 26.12
CA GLN A 70 -4.21 3.94 25.61
C GLN A 70 -2.87 4.61 25.25
N LEU A 71 -1.83 4.40 26.07
CA LEU A 71 -0.48 4.88 25.78
C LEU A 71 0.09 4.20 24.53
N ARG A 72 -0.09 2.88 24.40
CA ARG A 72 0.34 2.10 23.24
C ARG A 72 -0.38 2.55 21.96
N GLN A 73 -1.69 2.81 22.04
CA GLN A 73 -2.48 3.38 20.94
C GLN A 73 -2.02 4.79 20.56
N ALA A 74 -1.65 5.63 21.52
CA ALA A 74 -1.10 6.95 21.25
C ALA A 74 0.21 6.87 20.47
N VAL A 75 1.12 5.98 20.87
CA VAL A 75 2.39 5.76 20.16
C VAL A 75 2.17 5.12 18.80
N TYR A 76 1.18 4.22 18.68
CA TYR A 76 0.77 3.68 17.40
C TYR A 76 0.33 4.78 16.41
N ARG A 77 -0.46 5.77 16.88
CA ARG A 77 -0.81 6.95 16.06
C ARG A 77 0.43 7.75 15.65
N VAL A 78 1.39 7.93 16.56
CA VAL A 78 2.66 8.62 16.27
C VAL A 78 3.51 7.87 15.24
N ARG A 79 3.57 6.54 15.30
CA ARG A 79 4.31 5.72 14.31
C ARG A 79 3.77 5.85 12.89
N ARG A 80 2.48 6.18 12.74
CA ARG A 80 1.83 6.41 11.45
C ARG A 80 2.11 7.81 10.89
N ILE A 81 2.84 8.65 11.63
CA ILE A 81 3.29 9.94 11.12
C ILE A 81 4.37 9.71 10.06
N PRO A 82 4.28 10.33 8.87
CA PRO A 82 5.18 10.06 7.73
C PRO A 82 6.64 10.43 7.93
N PHE A 83 6.92 11.40 8.81
CA PHE A 83 8.28 11.74 9.20
C PHE A 83 8.78 10.94 10.40
N VAL A 84 8.01 9.98 10.90
CA VAL A 84 8.40 9.11 12.00
C VAL A 84 8.77 7.77 11.41
N LEU A 85 10.05 7.42 11.52
CA LEU A 85 10.55 6.10 11.14
C LEU A 85 10.17 5.05 12.19
N ASP A 86 10.33 5.43 13.46
CA ASP A 86 9.90 4.64 14.61
C ASP A 86 9.59 5.59 15.78
N ALA A 87 8.71 5.15 16.66
CA ALA A 87 8.44 5.80 17.92
C ALA A 87 8.30 4.77 19.03
N THR A 88 8.93 5.04 20.16
CA THR A 88 8.79 4.23 21.38
C THR A 88 8.36 5.13 22.53
N PHE A 89 7.86 4.54 23.61
CA PHE A 89 7.58 5.30 24.82
C PHE A 89 8.17 4.64 26.05
N SER A 90 8.50 5.49 27.02
CA SER A 90 8.85 5.06 28.37
C SER A 90 8.19 5.97 29.40
N LEU A 91 7.93 5.42 30.58
CA LEU A 91 7.39 6.17 31.71
C LEU A 91 8.54 6.50 32.67
N ARG A 92 8.84 7.79 32.82
CA ARG A 92 9.77 8.30 33.83
C ARG A 92 9.00 8.65 35.10
N LYS A 93 9.67 8.57 36.26
CA LYS A 93 9.05 8.95 37.54
C LYS A 93 8.70 10.44 37.54
N GLY A 94 7.45 10.76 37.84
CA GLY A 94 6.95 12.13 37.92
C GLY A 94 7.34 12.85 39.22
N SER A 95 6.74 14.02 39.44
CA SER A 95 7.04 14.89 40.59
C SER A 95 6.56 14.31 41.92
N ARG A 96 5.52 13.46 41.90
CA ARG A 96 4.92 12.81 43.08
C ARG A 96 4.75 11.31 42.85
N ARG A 97 4.56 10.58 43.95
CA ARG A 97 4.33 9.13 43.92
C ARG A 97 3.06 8.80 43.11
N GLY A 98 3.16 7.84 42.19
CA GLY A 98 2.04 7.42 41.33
C GLY A 98 1.83 8.30 40.10
N ALA A 99 2.60 9.38 39.95
CA ALA A 99 2.62 10.19 38.76
C ALA A 99 3.84 9.87 37.89
N TYR A 100 3.67 10.03 36.59
CA TYR A 100 4.66 9.67 35.58
C TYR A 100 4.81 10.78 34.55
N GLU A 101 6.01 10.89 34.01
CA GLU A 101 6.28 11.63 32.79
C GLU A 101 6.31 10.64 31.63
N LEU A 102 5.48 10.88 30.62
CA LEU A 102 5.51 10.13 29.38
C LEU A 102 6.61 10.69 28.48
N LEU A 103 7.64 9.90 28.25
CA LEU A 103 8.64 10.17 27.24
C LEU A 103 8.28 9.42 25.96
N ILE A 104 8.22 10.15 24.84
CA ILE A 104 8.05 9.59 23.51
C ILE A 104 9.34 9.87 22.73
N GLU A 105 10.09 8.82 22.45
CA GLU A 105 11.30 8.89 21.64
C GLU A 105 10.93 8.64 20.19
N VAL A 106 11.20 9.62 19.33
CA VAL A 106 10.84 9.57 17.91
C VAL A 106 12.09 9.58 17.06
N THR A 107 12.24 8.55 16.24
CA THR A 107 13.29 8.50 15.21
C THR A 107 12.74 9.18 13.95
N PRO A 108 13.26 10.35 13.54
CA PRO A 108 12.75 11.02 12.36
C PRO A 108 13.19 10.32 11.07
N ALA A 109 12.30 10.33 10.08
CA ALA A 109 12.58 9.87 8.73
C ALA A 109 13.67 10.74 8.08
N ARG A 110 14.54 10.10 7.33
CA ARG A 110 15.59 10.78 6.57
C ARG A 110 14.99 11.57 5.41
N TRP A 111 15.55 12.75 5.19
CA TRP A 111 15.35 13.60 4.00
C TRP A 111 15.66 12.90 2.68
N PHE A 112 16.63 11.99 2.64
CA PHE A 112 16.88 11.09 1.51
C PHE A 112 16.40 9.68 1.85
N PHE A 113 15.90 8.98 0.85
CA PHE A 113 15.53 7.58 0.95
C PHE A 113 16.05 6.80 -0.26
N TYR A 114 16.39 5.54 -0.03
CA TYR A 114 16.68 4.58 -1.07
C TYR A 114 16.03 3.28 -0.67
N ASP A 115 15.54 2.55 -1.66
CA ASP A 115 14.97 1.22 -1.50
C ASP A 115 15.39 0.37 -2.71
N ALA A 116 15.64 -0.90 -2.46
CA ALA A 116 16.08 -1.85 -3.48
C ALA A 116 15.38 -3.18 -3.22
N TRP A 117 14.68 -3.68 -4.22
CA TRP A 117 13.92 -4.91 -4.12
C TRP A 117 14.12 -5.80 -5.36
N VAL A 118 14.03 -7.10 -5.14
CA VAL A 118 14.07 -8.10 -6.21
C VAL A 118 12.65 -8.50 -6.52
N ARG A 119 12.20 -8.30 -7.77
CA ARG A 119 10.91 -8.82 -8.25
C ARG A 119 11.14 -10.07 -9.08
N THR A 120 10.42 -11.12 -8.75
CA THR A 120 10.36 -12.35 -9.54
C THR A 120 8.96 -12.48 -10.12
N PHE A 121 8.85 -12.47 -11.44
CA PHE A 121 7.57 -12.68 -12.12
C PHE A 121 7.55 -14.06 -12.75
N ALA A 122 6.47 -14.79 -12.54
CA ALA A 122 6.14 -15.96 -13.35
C ALA A 122 5.08 -15.50 -14.36
N PHE A 123 5.28 -15.81 -15.64
CA PHE A 123 4.35 -15.44 -16.72
C PHE A 123 4.22 -13.93 -16.96
N GLU A 124 5.33 -13.17 -16.91
CA GLU A 124 5.32 -11.71 -17.19
C GLU A 124 4.92 -11.42 -18.65
N GLN A 125 5.21 -12.35 -19.57
CA GLN A 125 4.89 -12.22 -20.99
C GLN A 125 3.56 -12.89 -21.33
N PRO A 126 2.74 -12.27 -22.21
CA PRO A 126 1.48 -12.86 -22.65
C PRO A 126 1.71 -14.19 -23.35
N VAL A 127 0.78 -15.12 -23.15
CA VAL A 127 0.80 -16.43 -23.77
C VAL A 127 0.45 -16.30 -25.25
N VAL A 128 1.44 -16.38 -26.14
CA VAL A 128 1.22 -16.44 -27.59
C VAL A 128 0.91 -17.87 -28.00
N LEU A 129 -0.34 -18.13 -28.39
CA LEU A 129 -0.80 -19.43 -28.89
C LEU A 129 -0.13 -19.73 -30.25
N GLY A 130 0.63 -20.82 -30.33
CA GLY A 130 1.27 -21.26 -31.58
C GLY A 130 2.78 -21.02 -31.67
N ASP A 131 3.40 -20.42 -30.66
CA ASP A 131 4.85 -20.32 -30.54
C ASP A 131 5.42 -21.53 -29.77
N GLU A 132 6.47 -22.17 -30.27
CA GLU A 132 7.14 -23.32 -29.61
C GLU A 132 7.81 -22.92 -28.27
N SER A 133 7.90 -21.61 -28.01
CA SER A 133 8.30 -21.01 -26.74
C SER A 133 7.33 -21.27 -25.56
N PHE A 134 6.25 -22.03 -25.77
CA PHE A 134 5.37 -22.51 -24.70
C PHE A 134 6.10 -23.27 -23.59
N LEU A 135 7.26 -23.85 -23.89
CA LEU A 135 8.12 -24.57 -22.94
C LEU A 135 9.35 -23.76 -22.45
N GLY A 136 9.49 -22.50 -22.89
CA GLY A 136 10.62 -21.64 -22.50
C GLY A 136 10.51 -21.08 -21.07
N ASP A 137 11.65 -20.72 -20.48
CA ASP A 137 11.69 -20.06 -19.17
C ASP A 137 11.07 -18.64 -19.28
N ARG A 138 9.84 -18.50 -18.78
CA ARG A 138 9.07 -17.24 -18.75
C ARG A 138 9.16 -16.55 -17.40
N SER A 139 10.13 -16.95 -16.59
CA SER A 139 10.45 -16.26 -15.36
C SER A 139 11.36 -15.07 -15.68
N SER A 140 11.07 -13.94 -15.07
CA SER A 140 11.98 -12.80 -15.08
C SER A 140 12.35 -12.46 -13.65
N VAL A 141 13.63 -12.12 -13.47
CA VAL A 141 14.14 -11.58 -12.22
C VAL A 141 14.64 -10.18 -12.52
N ALA A 142 14.08 -9.20 -11.84
CA ALA A 142 14.50 -7.82 -11.97
C ALA A 142 14.90 -7.25 -10.62
N LEU A 143 16.11 -6.70 -10.57
CA LEU A 143 16.52 -5.81 -9.50
C LEU A 143 15.97 -4.42 -9.83
N VAL A 144 15.08 -3.93 -8.98
CA VAL A 144 14.46 -2.62 -9.14
C VAL A 144 14.87 -1.79 -7.93
N GLY A 145 15.18 -0.52 -8.19
CA GLY A 145 15.59 0.42 -7.17
C GLY A 145 14.81 1.72 -7.25
N LEU A 146 14.58 2.31 -6.09
CA LEU A 146 14.01 3.63 -5.90
C LEU A 146 15.00 4.48 -5.11
N ALA A 147 15.31 5.67 -5.62
CA ALA A 147 16.07 6.66 -4.88
C ALA A 147 15.35 8.00 -4.94
N GLY A 148 15.27 8.69 -3.80
CA GLY A 148 14.55 9.95 -3.75
C GLY A 148 14.87 10.81 -2.55
N ALA A 149 14.27 11.99 -2.56
CA ALA A 149 14.31 12.94 -1.47
C ALA A 149 12.88 13.38 -1.12
N ARG A 150 12.69 13.71 0.16
CA ARG A 150 11.46 14.28 0.67
C ARG A 150 11.75 15.49 1.55
N HIS A 151 10.86 16.46 1.46
CA HIS A 151 10.91 17.70 2.22
C HIS A 151 9.57 17.92 2.91
N PHE A 152 9.62 18.12 4.24
CA PHE A 152 8.45 18.38 5.05
C PHE A 152 8.10 19.87 4.98
N VAL A 153 6.94 20.20 4.40
CA VAL A 153 6.45 21.56 4.20
C VAL A 153 5.36 21.86 5.22
N GLY A 154 5.58 22.87 6.07
CA GLY A 154 4.62 23.27 7.08
C GLY A 154 4.45 22.22 8.18
N ARG A 155 3.22 22.09 8.70
CA ARG A 155 2.91 21.18 9.82
C ARG A 155 2.50 19.78 9.39
N SER A 156 2.13 19.59 8.14
CA SER A 156 1.59 18.31 7.70
C SER A 156 1.74 18.06 6.20
N GLY A 157 2.51 18.87 5.48
CA GLY A 157 2.81 18.64 4.07
C GLY A 157 4.12 17.89 3.90
N VAL A 158 4.18 17.01 2.91
CA VAL A 158 5.40 16.35 2.45
C VAL A 158 5.47 16.47 0.95
N VAL A 159 6.51 17.12 0.45
CA VAL A 159 6.86 17.07 -0.98
C VAL A 159 7.92 15.99 -1.14
N PHE A 160 7.81 15.15 -2.16
CA PHE A 160 8.86 14.20 -2.51
C PHE A 160 9.17 14.24 -4.00
N ALA A 161 10.39 13.81 -4.31
CA ALA A 161 10.84 13.52 -5.66
C ALA A 161 11.64 12.22 -5.60
N ALA A 162 11.39 11.31 -6.53
CA ALA A 162 12.10 10.05 -6.61
C ALA A 162 12.32 9.62 -8.06
N VAL A 163 13.30 8.77 -8.26
CA VAL A 163 13.57 8.07 -9.51
C VAL A 163 13.48 6.58 -9.21
N ASP A 164 12.58 5.90 -9.91
CA ASP A 164 12.42 4.46 -9.93
C ASP A 164 13.04 3.92 -11.23
N SER A 165 13.78 2.82 -11.15
CA SER A 165 14.45 2.24 -12.32
C SER A 165 13.49 1.72 -13.41
N ARG A 166 12.23 1.46 -13.07
CA ARG A 166 11.16 1.06 -14.01
C ARG A 166 10.14 2.17 -14.22
N GLU A 167 9.70 2.84 -13.16
CA GLU A 167 8.64 3.86 -13.26
C GLU A 167 9.17 5.27 -13.60
N GLY A 168 10.49 5.43 -13.70
CA GLY A 168 11.12 6.70 -14.03
C GLY A 168 11.02 7.74 -12.92
N GLY A 169 10.93 9.01 -13.29
CA GLY A 169 10.90 10.12 -12.34
C GLY A 169 9.49 10.36 -11.82
N GLN A 170 9.35 10.53 -10.50
CA GLN A 170 8.10 10.92 -9.86
C GLN A 170 8.30 12.08 -8.89
N ILE A 171 7.30 12.95 -8.83
CA ILE A 171 7.18 13.98 -7.82
C ILE A 171 5.81 13.87 -7.19
N GLY A 172 5.70 14.21 -5.92
CA GLY A 172 4.41 14.19 -5.27
C GLY A 172 4.35 15.07 -4.04
N PHE A 173 3.13 15.30 -3.63
CA PHE A 173 2.77 16.04 -2.44
C PHE A 173 1.75 15.24 -1.66
N THR A 174 2.02 15.06 -0.38
CA THR A 174 1.06 14.47 0.56
C THR A 174 0.77 15.49 1.64
N GLN A 175 -0.51 15.85 1.79
CA GLN A 175 -0.97 16.65 2.92
C GLN A 175 -1.67 15.75 3.91
N TYR A 176 -1.12 15.63 5.10
CA TYR A 176 -1.70 14.90 6.21
C TYR A 176 -2.64 15.80 7.01
N ASP A 177 -3.76 15.24 7.47
CA ASP A 177 -4.62 15.87 8.48
C ASP A 177 -4.37 15.23 9.86
N LEU A 178 -4.83 15.90 10.92
CA LEU A 178 -4.76 15.48 12.35
C LEU A 178 -5.46 14.14 12.65
N PHE A 179 -6.10 13.53 11.65
CA PHE A 179 -6.80 12.25 11.74
C PHE A 179 -6.23 11.19 10.78
N HIS A 180 -4.96 11.30 10.41
CA HIS A 180 -4.26 10.38 9.49
C HIS A 180 -4.87 10.33 8.08
N ARG A 181 -5.64 11.36 7.70
CA ARG A 181 -6.27 11.47 6.39
C ARG A 181 -5.38 12.30 5.51
N GLY A 182 -4.54 11.61 4.74
CA GLY A 182 -3.64 12.25 3.79
C GLY A 182 -4.25 12.35 2.40
N VAL A 183 -4.39 13.55 1.83
CA VAL A 183 -4.55 13.64 0.36
C VAL A 183 -3.17 13.52 -0.25
N LEU A 184 -3.00 12.52 -1.14
CA LEU A 184 -1.80 12.35 -1.94
C LEU A 184 -2.08 12.82 -3.35
N ALA A 185 -1.26 13.73 -3.86
CA ALA A 185 -1.22 14.09 -5.27
C ALA A 185 0.17 13.77 -5.81
N SER A 186 0.27 13.04 -6.92
CA SER A 186 1.56 12.72 -7.54
C SER A 186 1.51 12.91 -9.04
N ALA A 187 2.67 13.21 -9.61
CA ALA A 187 2.92 13.28 -11.03
C ALA A 187 4.18 12.47 -11.34
N GLY A 188 4.14 11.68 -12.41
CA GLY A 188 5.23 10.82 -12.82
C GLY A 188 5.50 10.91 -14.31
N ILE A 189 6.76 10.71 -14.68
CA ILE A 189 7.21 10.52 -16.04
C ILE A 189 8.10 9.26 -16.09
N SER A 190 7.63 8.24 -16.80
CA SER A 190 8.44 7.06 -17.10
C SER A 190 8.86 7.07 -18.56
N ARG A 191 10.07 6.59 -18.82
CA ARG A 191 10.55 6.25 -20.15
C ARG A 191 11.02 4.80 -20.10
N ASP A 192 10.22 3.91 -20.66
CA ASP A 192 10.63 2.52 -20.77
C ASP A 192 11.36 2.33 -22.10
N ALA A 193 12.58 1.79 -22.03
CA ALA A 193 13.41 1.53 -23.20
C ALA A 193 12.99 0.25 -23.95
N CYS A 194 12.04 -0.54 -23.44
CA CYS A 194 11.48 -1.67 -24.19
C CYS A 194 10.15 -2.16 -23.60
N CYS A 195 9.16 -2.25 -24.48
CA CYS A 195 8.25 -3.37 -24.65
C CYS A 195 7.30 -3.65 -23.48
N VAL A 196 6.59 -2.62 -23.02
CA VAL A 196 5.40 -2.83 -22.17
C VAL A 196 4.30 -3.43 -23.04
N THR A 197 3.90 -4.67 -22.74
CA THR A 197 2.73 -5.28 -23.36
C THR A 197 1.52 -5.12 -22.46
N GLU A 198 0.55 -4.32 -22.88
CA GLU A 198 -0.72 -4.16 -22.17
C GLU A 198 -1.82 -4.85 -22.94
N VAL A 199 -2.62 -5.66 -22.24
CA VAL A 199 -3.80 -6.32 -22.79
C VAL A 199 -5.01 -5.52 -22.33
N LEU A 200 -5.82 -5.03 -23.26
CA LEU A 200 -7.07 -4.39 -22.90
C LEU A 200 -8.03 -5.41 -22.27
N PRO A 201 -8.83 -5.00 -21.26
CA PRO A 201 -9.87 -5.87 -20.74
C PRO A 201 -10.88 -6.21 -21.84
N LEU A 202 -11.33 -7.47 -21.83
CA LEU A 202 -12.31 -8.10 -22.75
C LEU A 202 -13.50 -7.23 -23.15
N GLY A 203 -14.00 -6.40 -22.24
CA GLY A 203 -15.15 -5.53 -22.50
C GLY A 203 -14.86 -4.33 -23.41
N LEU A 204 -13.58 -3.96 -23.59
CA LEU A 204 -13.15 -2.84 -24.45
C LEU A 204 -12.55 -3.31 -25.77
N ASP A 205 -11.99 -4.52 -25.81
CA ASP A 205 -11.44 -5.11 -27.03
C ASP A 205 -11.71 -6.63 -27.09
N PRO A 206 -12.69 -7.06 -27.89
CA PRO A 206 -13.00 -8.48 -28.05
C PRO A 206 -11.92 -9.26 -28.81
N SER A 207 -10.98 -8.59 -29.49
CA SER A 207 -9.90 -9.23 -30.25
C SER A 207 -8.66 -9.53 -29.43
N PHE A 208 -8.62 -9.08 -28.16
CA PHE A 208 -7.43 -9.09 -27.31
C PHE A 208 -6.20 -8.59 -28.07
N SER A 209 -6.20 -7.32 -28.45
CA SER A 209 -4.99 -6.71 -28.94
C SER A 209 -4.01 -6.49 -27.79
N SER A 210 -2.80 -6.96 -28.02
CA SER A 210 -1.62 -6.65 -27.24
C SER A 210 -0.85 -5.59 -27.99
N TRP A 211 -0.39 -4.57 -27.29
CA TRP A 211 0.41 -3.51 -27.89
C TRP A 211 1.79 -3.55 -27.28
N SER A 212 2.81 -3.68 -28.13
CA SER A 212 4.18 -3.42 -27.73
C SER A 212 4.49 -1.94 -27.97
N PHE A 213 5.56 -1.42 -27.38
CA PHE A 213 5.98 -0.06 -27.63
C PHE A 213 7.51 -0.05 -27.53
N ASN A 214 8.19 0.42 -28.57
CA ASN A 214 9.66 0.44 -28.59
C ASN A 214 10.22 1.57 -27.72
N GLU A 215 9.58 2.74 -27.78
CA GLU A 215 9.81 3.84 -26.85
C GLU A 215 8.46 4.29 -26.31
N THR A 216 8.27 4.25 -24.99
CA THR A 216 7.11 4.87 -24.35
C THR A 216 7.55 6.04 -23.51
N ALA A 217 6.91 7.19 -23.71
CA ALA A 217 6.80 8.19 -22.66
C ALA A 217 5.46 7.98 -21.95
N ARG A 218 5.50 7.65 -20.66
CA ARG A 218 4.31 7.61 -19.81
C ARG A 218 4.29 8.84 -18.93
N PHE A 219 3.25 9.66 -19.08
CA PHE A 219 2.92 10.67 -18.09
C PHE A 219 1.82 10.11 -17.19
N SER A 220 1.96 10.25 -15.87
CA SER A 220 0.94 9.83 -14.92
C SER A 220 0.62 10.94 -13.94
N LEU A 221 -0.67 11.14 -13.65
CA LEU A 221 -1.17 11.94 -12.55
C LEU A 221 -1.96 11.03 -11.63
N GLY A 222 -1.70 11.12 -10.32
CA GLY A 222 -2.38 10.35 -9.28
C GLY A 222 -2.97 11.27 -8.22
N LEU A 223 -4.18 10.94 -7.75
CA LEU A 223 -4.80 11.58 -6.60
C LEU A 223 -5.41 10.49 -5.71
N ALA A 224 -5.01 10.41 -4.45
CA ALA A 224 -5.62 9.53 -3.46
C ALA A 224 -6.33 10.35 -2.38
N ILE A 225 -7.61 10.04 -2.16
CA ILE A 225 -8.47 10.70 -1.17
C ILE A 225 -8.95 9.65 -0.17
N PRO A 226 -8.63 9.77 1.13
CA PRO A 226 -9.08 8.85 2.14
C PRO A 226 -10.58 9.05 2.42
N LEU A 227 -11.34 7.95 2.50
CA LEU A 227 -12.77 7.99 2.80
C LEU A 227 -13.08 7.79 4.30
N GLY A 228 -12.12 7.24 5.05
CA GLY A 228 -12.27 6.90 6.47
C GLY A 228 -11.86 5.46 6.75
N GLY A 229 -11.27 5.22 7.92
CA GLY A 229 -10.68 3.91 8.24
C GLY A 229 -9.59 3.52 7.22
N PRO A 230 -9.52 2.27 6.77
CA PRO A 230 -8.54 1.79 5.78
C PRO A 230 -8.93 2.11 4.31
N GLN A 231 -9.95 2.93 4.06
CA GLN A 231 -10.47 3.13 2.71
C GLN A 231 -9.93 4.40 2.04
N SER A 232 -9.66 4.30 0.74
CA SER A 232 -9.35 5.45 -0.11
C SER A 232 -9.94 5.32 -1.51
N ILE A 233 -10.17 6.45 -2.18
CA ILE A 233 -10.42 6.52 -3.63
C ILE A 233 -9.15 7.03 -4.28
N GLN A 234 -8.69 6.33 -5.31
CA GLN A 234 -7.55 6.69 -6.11
C GLN A 234 -8.00 6.99 -7.53
N PHE A 235 -7.63 8.17 -8.03
CA PHE A 235 -7.78 8.54 -9.43
C PHE A 235 -6.40 8.55 -10.06
N ALA A 236 -6.28 7.93 -11.23
CA ALA A 236 -5.07 8.05 -12.03
C ALA A 236 -5.41 8.34 -13.48
N ALA A 237 -4.66 9.27 -14.07
CA ALA A 237 -4.70 9.55 -15.50
C ALA A 237 -3.31 9.29 -16.07
N SER A 238 -3.24 8.63 -17.23
CA SER A 238 -1.98 8.43 -17.93
C SER A 238 -2.12 8.55 -19.42
N GLN A 239 -1.05 9.04 -20.05
CA GLN A 239 -0.91 9.07 -21.50
C GLN A 239 0.37 8.34 -21.87
N ARG A 240 0.27 7.47 -22.87
CA ARG A 240 1.38 6.79 -23.53
C ARG A 240 1.40 7.15 -25.01
N GLN A 241 2.59 7.21 -25.57
CA GLN A 241 2.82 7.39 -27.01
C GLN A 241 3.79 6.31 -27.49
N GLY A 242 3.63 5.83 -28.72
CA GLY A 242 4.61 4.97 -29.38
C GLY A 242 4.26 4.62 -30.83
N ASP A 243 5.07 3.74 -31.42
CA ASP A 243 5.05 3.47 -32.87
C ASP A 243 3.90 2.57 -33.34
N HIS A 244 3.36 2.85 -34.53
CA HIS A 244 2.22 2.15 -35.13
C HIS A 244 2.43 0.65 -35.39
N GLY A 245 3.68 0.20 -35.58
CA GLY A 245 4.00 -1.17 -35.98
C GLY A 245 3.78 -2.24 -34.91
N SER A 246 3.32 -1.87 -33.72
CA SER A 246 3.52 -2.64 -32.50
C SER A 246 2.27 -3.37 -31.98
N SER A 247 1.14 -3.24 -32.66
CA SER A 247 -0.14 -3.89 -32.31
C SER A 247 -0.22 -5.33 -32.82
N GLN A 248 -0.45 -6.28 -31.91
CA GLN A 248 -0.71 -7.68 -32.20
C GLN A 248 -2.03 -8.13 -31.59
N GLU A 249 -3.00 -8.45 -32.44
CA GLU A 249 -4.23 -9.15 -32.04
C GLU A 249 -3.91 -10.61 -31.71
N VAL A 250 -4.29 -11.04 -30.49
CA VAL A 250 -3.99 -12.38 -29.97
C VAL A 250 -4.92 -13.43 -30.56
N LEU A 251 -6.14 -13.06 -30.97
CA LEU A 251 -7.16 -14.01 -31.45
C LEU A 251 -7.26 -14.15 -32.98
N VAL A 252 -6.47 -13.41 -33.77
CA VAL A 252 -6.55 -13.45 -35.24
C VAL A 252 -5.42 -14.32 -35.80
N PRO A 253 -5.72 -15.36 -36.60
CA PRO A 253 -4.71 -16.24 -37.18
C PRO A 253 -3.65 -15.46 -38.00
N PRO A 254 -2.37 -15.84 -37.92
CA PRO A 254 -1.33 -15.29 -38.78
C PRO A 254 -1.72 -15.48 -40.26
N GLY A 255 -1.73 -14.39 -41.04
CA GLY A 255 -2.06 -14.43 -42.49
C GLY A 255 -3.48 -14.02 -42.87
N ALA A 256 -4.42 -13.85 -41.92
CA ALA A 256 -5.74 -13.28 -42.23
C ALA A 256 -5.73 -11.75 -42.48
N ARG A 257 -4.53 -11.14 -42.51
CA ARG A 257 -4.31 -9.69 -42.36
C ARG A 257 -4.19 -8.88 -43.65
N GLU A 258 -4.21 -9.49 -44.83
CA GLU A 258 -3.90 -8.76 -46.07
C GLU A 258 -5.00 -7.76 -46.52
N GLY A 259 -6.20 -7.78 -45.94
CA GLY A 259 -7.34 -7.05 -46.50
C GLY A 259 -7.84 -5.79 -45.79
N LEU A 260 -7.48 -5.51 -44.52
CA LEU A 260 -8.35 -4.65 -43.68
C LEU A 260 -7.71 -3.52 -42.86
N ARG A 261 -6.40 -3.24 -42.96
CA ARG A 261 -5.81 -2.10 -42.22
C ARG A 261 -4.90 -1.23 -43.08
N THR A 262 -5.50 -0.35 -43.86
CA THR A 262 -4.89 0.91 -44.28
C THR A 262 -5.18 1.99 -43.22
N MET A 263 -4.63 1.81 -42.01
CA MET A 263 -4.44 2.95 -41.10
C MET A 263 -3.09 3.58 -41.49
N THR A 264 -3.16 4.49 -42.45
CA THR A 264 -2.01 5.28 -42.88
C THR A 264 -1.93 6.51 -41.99
N GLY A 265 -0.95 6.54 -41.09
CA GLY A 265 -0.46 7.76 -40.46
C GLY A 265 -0.86 7.97 -39.00
N GLU A 266 0.09 8.59 -38.30
CA GLU A 266 0.07 9.15 -36.94
C GLU A 266 0.60 8.26 -35.81
N ASP A 267 1.38 8.93 -34.93
CA ASP A 267 1.87 8.42 -33.66
C ASP A 267 0.70 7.85 -32.85
N LEU A 268 0.81 6.62 -32.35
CA LEU A 268 -0.23 6.05 -31.52
C LEU A 268 -0.17 6.70 -30.14
N SER A 269 -1.25 7.37 -29.75
CA SER A 269 -1.42 7.88 -28.39
C SER A 269 -2.53 7.13 -27.66
N TYR A 270 -2.20 6.54 -26.52
CA TYR A 270 -3.12 5.85 -25.63
C TYR A 270 -3.34 6.70 -24.38
N ARG A 271 -4.59 7.05 -24.08
CA ARG A 271 -4.97 7.79 -22.86
C ARG A 271 -5.84 6.89 -21.99
N ARG A 272 -5.46 6.76 -20.72
CA ARG A 272 -6.17 5.97 -19.71
C ARG A 272 -6.51 6.83 -18.52
N ALA A 273 -7.76 6.80 -18.10
CA ALA A 273 -8.18 7.30 -16.81
C ALA A 273 -8.77 6.12 -16.00
N GLU A 274 -8.36 5.99 -14.75
CA GLU A 274 -8.85 4.98 -13.83
C GLU A 274 -9.29 5.62 -12.51
N ALA A 275 -10.35 5.07 -11.94
CA ALA A 275 -10.79 5.36 -10.59
C ALA A 275 -10.88 4.01 -9.85
N LYS A 276 -10.23 3.91 -8.70
CA LYS A 276 -10.17 2.70 -7.88
C LYS A 276 -10.61 3.03 -6.47
N TRP A 277 -11.40 2.15 -5.88
CA TRP A 277 -11.59 2.11 -4.44
C TRP A 277 -10.59 1.11 -3.86
N VAL A 278 -9.84 1.54 -2.84
CA VAL A 278 -8.78 0.75 -2.23
C VAL A 278 -9.08 0.58 -0.76
N TRP A 279 -9.01 -0.66 -0.29
CA TRP A 279 -9.07 -1.04 1.12
C TRP A 279 -7.67 -1.49 1.57
N ASP A 280 -7.05 -0.72 2.45
CA ASP A 280 -5.73 -1.01 3.01
C ASP A 280 -5.81 -2.09 4.10
N THR A 281 -5.21 -3.23 3.86
CA THR A 281 -5.14 -4.36 4.81
C THR A 281 -3.82 -4.42 5.57
N SER A 282 -2.92 -3.46 5.41
CA SER A 282 -1.58 -3.49 6.03
C SER A 282 -1.64 -3.58 7.56
N ASP A 283 -2.70 -3.02 8.16
CA ASP A 283 -2.94 -3.05 9.61
C ASP A 283 -3.89 -4.19 10.05
N ALA A 284 -4.28 -5.10 9.14
CA ALA A 284 -5.23 -6.16 9.46
C ALA A 284 -4.53 -7.30 10.23
N PRO A 285 -4.93 -7.60 11.48
CA PRO A 285 -4.21 -8.55 12.34
C PRO A 285 -4.23 -10.01 11.86
N LEU A 286 -5.01 -10.34 10.84
CA LEU A 286 -5.25 -11.70 10.35
C LEU A 286 -4.55 -12.02 9.01
N ILE A 287 -3.98 -11.03 8.33
CA ILE A 287 -3.29 -11.23 7.05
C ILE A 287 -1.87 -10.66 7.20
N PRO A 288 -0.87 -11.49 7.56
CA PRO A 288 0.51 -11.04 7.56
C PRO A 288 0.87 -10.64 6.12
N THR A 289 1.31 -9.39 5.96
CA THR A 289 1.97 -8.90 4.73
C THR A 289 3.44 -9.28 4.74
#